data_AF-A0A8H5UWW3-F1
#
_entry.id   AF-A0A8H5UWW3-F1
#
_cell.length_a   1.000
_cell.length_b   1.000
_cell.length_c   1.000
_cell.angle_alpha   90.00
_cell.angle_beta   90.00
_cell.angle_gamma   90.00
#
_symmetry.space_group_name_H-M   'P 1'
#
loop_
_entity.id
_entity.type
_entity.pdbx_description
1 polymer ?
#
loop_
_entity_poly.entity_id
_entity_poly.type
_entity_poly.pdbx_seq_one_letter_code
_entity_poly.pdbx_strand_id
1 'polypeptide(L)'
;MSSQQFTFDPAQLPRVDNLGQRRRYIEQYIQRFHKELLPQMALAREGAIFFVSRKYEERGKLEAPFVYFEYMVDKSLWSNIFMDLGKDAPAWPWKKGPDSGDMSGGMSSSYRQWRSKYGLPTTPQQEVDTPQAASLVPPQVHPPLALPVALNTQHRIKNPVALDMAARQRFWEMSSGDECIGVLAGPFTLNLPVWLDFEKLVVGEHGCDIDTINNEILESAVAISWEVSDGKPVRLVVGFNDGPRSSLPAVQQCLFEVWCDVVAWFCSVVMGAPFRLAAYLRAIQVVNPLMDRTPDVQKAQSLWQQSLAEGDLFASRARELQEYFDFWSPMIREVIQQPLGVAEEGIAGWICSEEDLDERTKRFNVARDVWLSSSSDPKAIRRAGKWAQTFLATIQPSA
;
A
#
# COMPACT_ATOMS: atom_id res chain seq x y z
N MET A 1 -20.59 -5.71 -52.89
CA MET A 1 -21.13 -5.05 -51.68
C MET A 1 -19.99 -4.24 -51.07
N SER A 2 -20.03 -2.91 -51.17
CA SER A 2 -18.97 -2.04 -50.66
C SER A 2 -18.99 -2.02 -49.14
N SER A 3 -17.96 -2.59 -48.52
CA SER A 3 -17.67 -2.41 -47.11
C SER A 3 -17.28 -0.95 -46.89
N GLN A 4 -18.24 -0.14 -46.44
CA GLN A 4 -17.94 1.20 -45.91
C GLN A 4 -16.98 1.02 -44.73
N GLN A 5 -15.71 1.31 -44.93
CA GLN A 5 -14.77 1.50 -43.83
C GLN A 5 -15.22 2.76 -43.09
N PHE A 6 -15.96 2.57 -42.00
CA PHE A 6 -16.21 3.61 -41.02
C PHE A 6 -14.85 4.15 -40.56
N THR A 7 -14.49 5.33 -41.04
CA THR A 7 -13.26 6.00 -40.60
C THR A 7 -13.51 6.48 -39.18
N PHE A 8 -12.78 5.91 -38.21
CA PHE A 8 -12.89 6.31 -36.82
C PHE A 8 -12.40 7.76 -36.66
N ASP A 9 -13.32 8.66 -36.28
CA ASP A 9 -13.03 10.06 -36.00
C ASP A 9 -13.08 10.29 -34.48
N PRO A 10 -11.94 10.54 -33.82
CA PRO A 10 -11.89 10.74 -32.37
C PRO A 10 -12.65 11.99 -31.90
N ALA A 11 -12.95 12.95 -32.79
CA ALA A 11 -13.72 14.14 -32.43
C ALA A 11 -15.24 13.88 -32.38
N GLN A 12 -15.72 12.79 -32.99
CA GLN A 12 -17.15 12.43 -33.01
C GLN A 12 -17.49 11.55 -31.81
N LEU A 13 -17.75 12.20 -30.67
CA LEU A 13 -18.11 11.51 -29.43
C LEU A 13 -19.58 11.02 -29.47
N PRO A 14 -19.86 9.76 -29.12
CA PRO A 14 -21.23 9.29 -28.96
C PRO A 14 -21.88 9.90 -27.71
N ARG A 15 -23.20 9.76 -27.63
CA ARG A 15 -23.94 10.21 -26.45
C ARG A 15 -23.47 9.50 -25.19
N VAL A 16 -23.37 10.27 -24.11
CA VAL A 16 -22.75 9.81 -22.86
C VAL A 16 -23.58 8.75 -22.13
N ASP A 17 -24.88 8.69 -22.35
CA ASP A 17 -25.82 7.72 -21.78
C ASP A 17 -25.90 6.41 -22.59
N ASN A 18 -25.42 6.42 -23.84
CA ASN A 18 -25.43 5.23 -24.71
C ASN A 18 -24.23 4.33 -24.43
N LEU A 19 -24.42 3.35 -23.53
CA LEU A 19 -23.42 2.38 -23.12
C LEU A 19 -22.71 1.68 -24.29
N GLY A 20 -23.49 1.17 -25.25
CA GLY A 20 -22.96 0.39 -26.37
C GLY A 20 -22.07 1.23 -27.29
N GLN A 21 -22.49 2.45 -27.59
CA GLN A 21 -21.69 3.36 -28.42
C GLN A 21 -20.44 3.85 -27.68
N ARG A 22 -20.56 4.17 -26.38
CA ARG A 22 -19.42 4.61 -25.54
C ARG A 22 -18.32 3.56 -25.47
N ARG A 23 -18.68 2.31 -25.22
CA ARG A 23 -17.70 1.20 -25.15
C ARG A 23 -17.07 0.91 -26.50
N ARG A 24 -17.84 0.96 -27.58
CA ARG A 24 -17.31 0.83 -28.94
C ARG A 24 -16.32 1.94 -29.28
N TYR A 25 -16.60 3.18 -28.86
CA TYR A 25 -15.65 4.29 -29.04
C TYR A 25 -14.34 4.03 -28.30
N ILE A 26 -14.39 3.61 -27.03
CA ILE A 26 -13.20 3.32 -26.21
C ILE A 26 -12.35 2.23 -26.88
N GLU A 27 -12.98 1.13 -27.30
CA GLU A 27 -12.31 0.02 -27.96
C GLU A 27 -11.68 0.45 -29.30
N GLN A 28 -12.39 1.22 -30.13
CA GLN A 28 -11.87 1.74 -31.40
C GLN A 28 -10.71 2.71 -31.19
N TYR A 29 -10.77 3.56 -30.17
CA TYR A 29 -9.70 4.48 -29.81
C TYR A 29 -8.43 3.72 -29.46
N ILE A 30 -8.52 2.76 -28.53
CA ILE A 30 -7.39 1.94 -28.11
C ILE A 30 -6.87 1.12 -29.29
N GLN A 31 -7.74 0.49 -30.07
CA GLN A 31 -7.36 -0.29 -31.25
C GLN A 31 -6.57 0.54 -32.28
N ARG A 32 -6.87 1.85 -32.39
CA ARG A 32 -6.28 2.73 -33.40
C ARG A 32 -4.98 3.38 -32.94
N PHE A 33 -4.91 3.81 -31.68
CA PHE A 33 -3.81 4.63 -31.16
C PHE A 33 -2.90 3.88 -30.18
N HIS A 34 -3.41 2.82 -29.54
CA HIS A 34 -2.75 2.09 -28.45
C HIS A 34 -3.04 0.59 -28.51
N LYS A 35 -2.84 -0.02 -29.68
CA LYS A 35 -3.24 -1.41 -29.97
C LYS A 35 -2.64 -2.41 -28.96
N GLU A 36 -1.45 -2.12 -28.46
CA GLU A 36 -0.72 -2.87 -27.45
C GLU A 36 -1.48 -2.99 -26.11
N LEU A 37 -2.40 -2.08 -25.81
CA LEU A 37 -3.19 -2.08 -24.58
C LEU A 37 -4.47 -2.93 -24.66
N LEU A 38 -4.86 -3.39 -25.85
CA LEU A 38 -6.08 -4.20 -26.03
C LEU A 38 -6.12 -5.45 -25.14
N PRO A 39 -5.05 -6.24 -24.97
CA PRO A 39 -5.06 -7.41 -24.09
C PRO A 39 -5.36 -7.06 -22.62
N GLN A 40 -5.06 -5.83 -22.21
CA GLN A 40 -5.24 -5.35 -20.83
C GLN A 40 -6.65 -4.80 -20.57
N MET A 41 -7.47 -4.58 -21.60
CA MET A 41 -8.80 -3.96 -21.46
C MET A 41 -9.73 -4.74 -20.53
N ALA A 42 -9.72 -6.07 -20.59
CA ALA A 42 -10.57 -6.90 -19.74
C ALA A 42 -10.17 -6.75 -18.27
N LEU A 43 -8.88 -6.84 -17.97
CA LEU A 43 -8.34 -6.68 -16.62
C LEU A 43 -8.59 -5.26 -16.07
N ALA A 44 -8.32 -4.23 -16.88
CA ALA A 44 -8.57 -2.83 -16.52
C ALA A 44 -10.05 -2.58 -16.21
N ARG A 45 -10.95 -3.24 -16.94
CA ARG A 45 -12.39 -3.17 -16.72
C ARG A 45 -12.84 -3.87 -15.45
N GLU A 46 -12.32 -5.04 -15.15
CA GLU A 46 -12.61 -5.72 -13.88
C GLU A 46 -12.15 -4.87 -12.69
N GLY A 47 -10.95 -4.29 -12.77
CA GLY A 47 -10.45 -3.32 -11.79
C GLY A 47 -11.35 -2.09 -11.66
N ALA A 48 -11.88 -1.57 -12.77
CA ALA A 48 -12.82 -0.46 -12.77
C ALA A 48 -14.18 -0.81 -12.14
N ILE A 49 -14.74 -1.99 -12.43
CA ILE A 49 -15.98 -2.48 -11.79
C ILE A 49 -15.75 -2.60 -10.29
N PHE A 50 -14.64 -3.19 -9.87
CA PHE A 50 -14.30 -3.30 -8.45
C PHE A 50 -14.21 -1.93 -7.77
N PHE A 51 -13.46 -0.99 -8.36
CA PHE A 51 -13.26 0.35 -7.82
C PHE A 51 -14.57 1.14 -7.68
N VAL A 52 -15.40 1.16 -8.72
CA VAL A 52 -16.67 1.89 -8.70
C VAL A 52 -17.64 1.23 -7.72
N SER A 53 -17.68 -0.10 -7.66
CA SER A 53 -18.53 -0.82 -6.70
C SER A 53 -18.13 -0.52 -5.25
N ARG A 54 -16.82 -0.51 -4.95
CA ARG A 54 -16.33 -0.19 -3.61
C ARG A 54 -16.71 1.23 -3.18
N LYS A 55 -16.64 2.21 -4.09
CA LYS A 55 -17.10 3.60 -3.81
C LYS A 55 -18.58 3.70 -3.50
N TYR A 56 -19.42 2.85 -4.12
CA TYR A 56 -20.85 2.81 -3.79
C TYR A 56 -21.06 2.19 -2.40
N GLU A 57 -20.32 1.14 -2.05
CA GLU A 57 -20.41 0.51 -0.73
C GLU A 57 -19.90 1.42 0.40
N GLU A 58 -18.76 2.10 0.21
CA GLU A 58 -18.20 3.08 1.16
C GLU A 58 -19.21 4.21 1.47
N ARG A 59 -20.12 4.52 0.52
CA ARG A 59 -21.19 5.52 0.67
C ARG A 59 -22.50 4.93 1.20
N GLY A 60 -22.51 3.67 1.63
CA GLY A 60 -23.69 2.95 2.10
C GLY A 60 -24.79 2.81 1.04
N LYS A 61 -24.43 2.87 -0.25
CA LYS A 61 -25.40 2.75 -1.34
C LYS A 61 -25.67 1.29 -1.64
N LEU A 62 -26.82 0.79 -1.20
CA LEU A 62 -27.31 -0.55 -1.54
C LEU A 62 -27.60 -0.70 -3.04
N GLU A 63 -27.88 0.41 -3.72
CA GLU A 63 -28.34 0.46 -5.10
C GLU A 63 -27.52 1.45 -5.92
N ALA A 64 -27.25 1.09 -7.17
CA ALA A 64 -26.51 1.90 -8.12
C ALA A 64 -27.31 2.08 -9.41
N PRO A 65 -27.62 3.33 -9.82
CA PRO A 65 -28.29 3.59 -11.09
C PRO A 65 -27.42 3.09 -12.26
N PHE A 66 -27.98 2.24 -13.12
CA PHE A 66 -27.24 1.56 -14.19
C PHE A 66 -26.46 2.52 -15.08
N VAL A 67 -27.11 3.58 -15.57
CA VAL A 67 -26.53 4.51 -16.56
C VAL A 67 -25.30 5.22 -16.00
N TYR A 68 -25.40 5.74 -14.77
CA TYR A 68 -24.29 6.44 -14.12
C TYR A 68 -23.20 5.49 -13.63
N PHE A 69 -23.58 4.32 -13.10
CA PHE A 69 -22.61 3.32 -12.65
C PHE A 69 -21.73 2.86 -13.80
N GLU A 70 -22.32 2.46 -14.93
CA GLU A 70 -21.56 2.00 -16.10
C GLU A 70 -20.70 3.12 -16.70
N TYR A 71 -21.15 4.38 -16.62
CA TYR A 71 -20.33 5.53 -17.02
C TYR A 71 -19.10 5.69 -16.14
N MET A 72 -19.24 5.56 -14.82
CA MET A 72 -18.12 5.63 -13.89
C MET A 72 -17.15 4.45 -14.08
N VAL A 73 -17.65 3.26 -14.43
CA VAL A 73 -16.82 2.10 -14.77
C VAL A 73 -16.00 2.41 -16.03
N ASP A 74 -16.63 2.87 -17.10
CA ASP A 74 -15.91 3.16 -18.35
C ASP A 74 -14.89 4.31 -18.18
N LYS A 75 -15.22 5.33 -17.36
CA LYS A 75 -14.28 6.41 -17.00
C LYS A 75 -13.10 5.91 -16.17
N SER A 76 -13.35 5.00 -15.22
CA SER A 76 -12.28 4.43 -14.39
C SER A 76 -11.40 3.48 -15.20
N LEU A 77 -12.00 2.70 -16.12
CA LEU A 77 -11.27 1.87 -17.08
C LEU A 77 -10.32 2.71 -17.93
N TRP A 78 -10.79 3.86 -18.44
CA TRP A 78 -9.96 4.78 -19.23
C TRP A 78 -8.75 5.28 -18.43
N SER A 79 -8.95 5.65 -17.16
CA SER A 79 -7.84 6.07 -16.30
C SER A 79 -6.86 4.93 -16.03
N ASN A 80 -7.36 3.72 -15.77
CA ASN A 80 -6.53 2.57 -15.43
C ASN A 80 -5.67 2.12 -16.61
N ILE A 81 -6.24 2.09 -17.82
CA ILE A 81 -5.54 1.55 -18.99
C ILE A 81 -4.44 2.49 -19.51
N PHE A 82 -4.55 3.79 -19.25
CA PHE A 82 -3.55 4.78 -19.65
C PHE A 82 -2.65 5.25 -18.49
N MET A 83 -2.74 4.58 -17.33
CA MET A 83 -2.03 4.98 -16.11
C MET A 83 -0.51 5.07 -16.30
N ASP A 84 0.09 4.11 -17.00
CA ASP A 84 1.54 4.03 -17.21
C ASP A 84 2.08 5.11 -18.16
N LEU A 85 1.20 5.79 -18.90
CA LEU A 85 1.59 6.91 -19.77
C LEU A 85 1.75 8.22 -19.01
N GLY A 86 1.34 8.28 -17.73
CA GLY A 86 1.51 9.45 -16.87
C GLY A 86 0.96 10.73 -17.51
N LYS A 87 1.84 11.69 -17.83
CA LYS A 87 1.46 12.98 -18.42
C LYS A 87 1.00 12.86 -19.89
N ASP A 88 1.36 11.79 -20.56
CA ASP A 88 1.00 11.52 -21.95
C ASP A 88 -0.34 10.75 -22.08
N ALA A 89 -0.98 10.43 -20.95
CA ALA A 89 -2.27 9.77 -20.92
C ALA A 89 -3.36 10.66 -21.57
N PRO A 90 -4.15 10.13 -22.54
CA PRO A 90 -5.20 10.91 -23.16
C PRO A 90 -6.30 11.25 -22.15
N ALA A 91 -6.80 12.48 -22.20
CA ALA A 91 -7.87 12.93 -21.32
C ALA A 91 -9.19 12.17 -21.60
N TRP A 92 -10.01 11.99 -20.56
CA TRP A 92 -11.35 11.42 -20.70
C TRP A 92 -12.20 12.25 -21.69
N PRO A 93 -12.74 11.67 -22.78
CA PRO A 93 -13.35 12.46 -23.85
C PRO A 93 -14.63 13.22 -23.47
N TRP A 94 -15.40 12.71 -22.51
CA TRP A 94 -16.69 13.31 -22.12
C TRP A 94 -16.53 14.30 -20.97
N LYS A 95 -16.75 15.59 -21.25
CA LYS A 95 -16.69 16.67 -20.25
C LYS A 95 -17.84 16.62 -19.24
N LYS A 96 -19.03 16.18 -19.66
CA LYS A 96 -20.24 16.07 -18.82
C LYS A 96 -20.72 14.62 -18.78
N GLY A 97 -20.93 14.09 -17.58
CA GLY A 97 -21.49 12.76 -17.37
C GLY A 97 -23.02 12.74 -17.38
N PRO A 98 -23.64 11.54 -17.36
CA PRO A 98 -25.07 11.39 -17.12
C PRO A 98 -25.42 11.82 -15.69
N ASP A 99 -26.71 12.01 -15.41
CA ASP A 99 -27.17 12.33 -14.05
C ASP A 99 -26.94 11.13 -13.12
N SER A 100 -26.37 11.39 -11.95
CA SER A 100 -26.12 10.40 -10.91
C SER A 100 -27.38 9.80 -10.28
N GLY A 101 -28.55 10.45 -10.46
CA GLY A 101 -29.85 9.94 -10.04
C GLY A 101 -30.65 9.27 -11.16
N ASP A 102 -30.11 9.13 -12.37
CA ASP A 102 -30.84 8.61 -13.53
C ASP A 102 -31.12 7.10 -13.40
N MET A 103 -32.36 6.78 -13.06
CA MET A 103 -32.89 5.43 -12.93
C MET A 103 -33.51 4.88 -14.22
N SER A 104 -33.40 5.57 -15.36
CA SER A 104 -34.01 5.14 -16.63
C SER A 104 -33.53 3.77 -17.10
N GLY A 105 -32.29 3.39 -16.77
CA GLY A 105 -31.73 2.06 -17.02
C GLY A 105 -31.93 1.04 -15.90
N GLY A 106 -32.67 1.39 -14.84
CA GLY A 106 -32.84 0.57 -13.64
C GLY A 106 -31.55 0.44 -12.82
N MET A 107 -31.47 -0.65 -12.04
CA MET A 107 -30.34 -0.95 -11.17
C MET A 107 -29.19 -1.62 -11.93
N SER A 108 -27.95 -1.26 -11.60
CA SER A 108 -26.77 -1.93 -12.16
C SER A 108 -26.71 -3.40 -11.72
N SER A 109 -26.81 -4.30 -12.70
CA SER A 109 -26.59 -5.74 -12.50
C SER A 109 -25.14 -6.04 -12.14
N SER A 110 -24.18 -5.31 -12.71
CA SER A 110 -22.75 -5.46 -12.40
C SER A 110 -22.45 -5.11 -10.95
N TYR A 111 -23.05 -4.04 -10.41
CA TYR A 111 -22.90 -3.70 -9.00
C TYR A 111 -23.54 -4.76 -8.09
N ARG A 112 -24.74 -5.24 -8.43
CA ARG A 112 -25.41 -6.29 -7.67
C ARG A 112 -24.60 -7.59 -7.65
N GLN A 113 -24.09 -8.02 -8.80
CA GLN A 113 -23.26 -9.23 -8.91
C GLN A 113 -21.97 -9.08 -8.11
N TRP A 114 -21.36 -7.89 -8.11
CA TRP A 114 -20.23 -7.58 -7.26
C TRP A 114 -20.61 -7.73 -5.78
N ARG A 115 -21.71 -7.12 -5.30
CA ARG A 115 -22.17 -7.27 -3.90
C ARG A 115 -22.35 -8.73 -3.50
N SER A 116 -23.01 -9.53 -4.36
CA SER A 116 -23.19 -10.98 -4.13
C SER A 116 -21.85 -11.72 -4.05
N LYS A 117 -20.89 -11.42 -4.93
CA LYS A 117 -19.54 -12.03 -4.92
C LYS A 117 -18.79 -11.77 -3.60
N TYR A 118 -19.03 -10.64 -2.95
CA TYR A 118 -18.36 -10.24 -1.70
C TYR A 118 -19.23 -10.49 -0.44
N GLY A 119 -20.33 -11.22 -0.55
CA GLY A 119 -21.19 -11.55 0.60
C GLY A 119 -21.93 -10.35 1.20
N LEU A 120 -22.08 -9.26 0.45
CA LEU A 120 -22.74 -8.04 0.91
C LEU A 120 -24.26 -8.13 0.71
N PRO A 121 -25.07 -7.49 1.57
CA PRO A 121 -26.52 -7.49 1.44
C PRO A 121 -26.95 -6.90 0.09
N THR A 122 -27.71 -7.65 -0.71
CA THR A 122 -28.41 -7.13 -1.89
C THR A 122 -29.87 -6.90 -1.54
N THR A 123 -30.50 -5.86 -2.09
CA THR A 123 -31.94 -5.67 -1.93
C THR A 123 -32.65 -6.95 -2.39
N PRO A 124 -33.52 -7.55 -1.56
CA PRO A 124 -34.20 -8.78 -1.93
C PRO A 124 -34.98 -8.57 -3.22
N GLN A 125 -34.76 -9.45 -4.19
CA GLN A 125 -35.77 -9.67 -5.21
C GLN A 125 -36.93 -10.34 -4.49
N GLN A 126 -38.13 -9.78 -4.61
CA GLN A 126 -39.32 -10.33 -4.02
C GLN A 126 -39.57 -11.73 -4.62
N GLU A 127 -39.13 -12.77 -3.92
CA GLU A 127 -39.59 -14.16 -4.05
C GLU A 127 -39.26 -14.96 -2.76
N VAL A 128 -40.28 -15.02 -1.89
CA VAL A 128 -40.77 -16.17 -1.09
C VAL A 128 -39.76 -17.05 -0.30
N ASP A 129 -39.63 -16.71 1.00
CA ASP A 129 -39.88 -17.55 2.19
C ASP A 129 -39.02 -18.80 2.58
N THR A 130 -38.34 -18.63 3.74
CA THR A 130 -38.25 -19.49 4.96
C THR A 130 -37.23 -20.68 5.09
N PRO A 131 -36.87 -21.16 6.32
CA PRO A 131 -35.64 -20.71 7.02
C PRO A 131 -34.78 -21.82 7.74
N GLN A 132 -33.58 -21.41 8.18
CA GLN A 132 -32.90 -21.61 9.49
C GLN A 132 -32.81 -23.00 10.19
N ALA A 133 -31.59 -23.36 10.66
CA ALA A 133 -31.35 -23.92 12.01
C ALA A 133 -29.85 -23.89 12.41
N ALA A 134 -29.60 -23.67 13.71
CA ALA A 134 -28.31 -23.49 14.38
C ALA A 134 -27.84 -24.73 15.18
N SER A 135 -26.54 -24.83 15.50
CA SER A 135 -26.00 -25.44 16.76
C SER A 135 -24.46 -25.44 16.75
N LEU A 136 -23.80 -24.77 17.69
CA LEU A 136 -23.32 -25.22 19.03
C LEU A 136 -21.97 -25.98 19.02
N VAL A 137 -21.13 -25.63 20.01
CA VAL A 137 -19.72 -25.95 20.33
C VAL A 137 -19.70 -26.51 21.79
N PRO A 138 -18.64 -27.09 22.45
CA PRO A 138 -17.36 -27.79 22.13
C PRO A 138 -17.25 -29.18 22.90
N PRO A 139 -16.08 -29.80 23.25
CA PRO A 139 -15.09 -29.32 24.26
C PRO A 139 -13.58 -29.54 23.91
N GLN A 140 -12.72 -28.87 24.69
CA GLN A 140 -11.25 -28.82 24.63
C GLN A 140 -10.52 -30.04 25.22
N VAL A 141 -9.27 -30.25 24.77
CA VAL A 141 -8.20 -30.99 25.48
C VAL A 141 -6.87 -30.25 25.33
N HIS A 142 -6.16 -30.00 26.45
CA HIS A 142 -4.84 -29.36 26.49
C HIS A 142 -3.68 -30.33 26.17
N PRO A 143 -2.54 -29.81 25.67
CA PRO A 143 -1.22 -30.37 25.91
C PRO A 143 -0.20 -29.31 26.46
N PRO A 144 1.03 -29.73 26.86
CA PRO A 144 1.72 -29.22 28.05
C PRO A 144 2.82 -28.16 27.82
N LEU A 145 3.22 -27.58 28.95
CA LEU A 145 4.35 -26.69 29.27
C LEU A 145 5.53 -26.62 28.28
N ALA A 146 5.80 -25.39 27.81
CA ALA A 146 7.12 -24.94 27.35
C ALA A 146 7.44 -23.53 27.89
N LEU A 147 8.73 -23.37 28.24
CA LEU A 147 9.51 -22.33 28.94
C LEU A 147 9.13 -20.81 28.85
N PRO A 148 9.50 -19.99 29.86
CA PRO A 148 9.04 -18.60 30.06
C PRO A 148 9.91 -17.52 29.39
N VAL A 149 10.14 -17.59 28.08
CA VAL A 149 10.90 -16.54 27.34
C VAL A 149 10.04 -15.80 26.29
N ALA A 150 9.01 -16.44 25.74
CA ALA A 150 8.09 -15.85 24.75
C ALA A 150 7.00 -14.92 25.35
N LEU A 151 6.91 -14.83 26.68
CA LEU A 151 5.80 -14.16 27.37
C LEU A 151 5.81 -12.62 27.24
N ASN A 152 6.97 -11.99 27.06
CA ASN A 152 7.07 -10.52 27.08
C ASN A 152 6.66 -9.88 25.74
N THR A 153 7.10 -10.41 24.59
CA THR A 153 6.78 -9.85 23.27
C THR A 153 5.30 -10.06 22.94
N GLN A 154 4.75 -11.24 23.20
CA GLN A 154 3.35 -11.54 22.93
C GLN A 154 2.40 -10.70 23.82
N HIS A 155 2.79 -10.42 25.06
CA HIS A 155 2.05 -9.50 25.93
C HIS A 155 2.06 -8.07 25.37
N ARG A 156 3.21 -7.59 24.87
CA ARG A 156 3.32 -6.25 24.25
C ARG A 156 2.47 -6.15 22.98
N ILE A 157 2.52 -7.15 22.09
CA ILE A 157 1.69 -7.19 20.87
C ILE A 157 0.20 -7.08 21.22
N LYS A 158 -0.23 -7.71 22.31
CA LYS A 158 -1.64 -7.67 22.73
C LYS A 158 -2.06 -6.36 23.40
N ASN A 159 -1.12 -5.54 23.86
CA ASN A 159 -1.38 -4.31 24.61
C ASN A 159 -0.68 -3.10 23.96
N PRO A 160 -1.14 -2.66 22.78
CA PRO A 160 -0.60 -1.49 22.10
C PRO A 160 -0.85 -0.20 22.90
N VAL A 161 -0.01 0.81 22.67
CA VAL A 161 -0.18 2.16 23.25
C VAL A 161 -1.46 2.79 22.69
N ALA A 162 -2.33 3.30 23.55
CA ALA A 162 -3.51 4.04 23.13
C ALA A 162 -3.11 5.41 22.55
N LEU A 163 -3.56 5.71 21.33
CA LEU A 163 -3.33 6.99 20.67
C LEU A 163 -4.66 7.75 20.53
N ASP A 164 -4.62 9.07 20.70
CA ASP A 164 -5.82 9.91 20.69
C ASP A 164 -6.47 9.93 19.29
N MET A 165 -7.55 9.16 19.14
CA MET A 165 -8.33 9.08 17.90
C MET A 165 -8.99 10.42 17.54
N ALA A 166 -9.52 11.14 18.52
CA ALA A 166 -10.22 12.40 18.25
C ALA A 166 -9.25 13.49 17.77
N ALA A 167 -8.03 13.53 18.32
CA ALA A 167 -6.98 14.41 17.84
C ALA A 167 -6.49 14.03 16.44
N ARG A 168 -6.28 12.72 16.17
CA ARG A 168 -5.91 12.23 14.84
C ARG A 168 -6.94 12.57 13.77
N GLN A 169 -8.22 12.31 14.04
CA GLN A 169 -9.33 12.60 13.12
C GLN A 169 -9.37 14.10 12.77
N ARG A 170 -9.33 14.97 13.79
CA ARG A 170 -9.32 16.43 13.57
C ARG A 170 -8.14 16.87 12.70
N PHE A 171 -6.95 16.34 12.95
CA PHE A 171 -5.78 16.70 12.15
C PHE A 171 -5.87 16.17 10.72
N TRP A 172 -6.31 14.92 10.54
CA TRP A 172 -6.49 14.28 9.24
C TRP A 172 -7.45 15.04 8.34
N GLU A 173 -8.60 15.47 8.86
CA GLU A 173 -9.57 16.28 8.12
C GLU A 173 -8.97 17.59 7.61
N MET A 174 -8.04 18.20 8.37
CA MET A 174 -7.35 19.42 7.98
C MET A 174 -6.21 19.18 6.98
N SER A 175 -5.46 18.08 7.11
CA SER A 175 -4.23 17.83 6.33
C SER A 175 -4.45 17.01 5.05
N SER A 176 -5.43 16.12 5.06
CA SER A 176 -5.58 15.04 4.07
C SER A 176 -7.03 14.89 3.57
N GLY A 177 -7.99 15.59 4.18
CA GLY A 177 -9.41 15.53 3.81
C GLY A 177 -10.09 14.21 4.21
N ASP A 178 -11.15 13.83 3.49
CA ASP A 178 -12.00 12.66 3.78
C ASP A 178 -11.55 11.35 3.07
N GLU A 179 -10.35 11.31 2.47
CA GLU A 179 -9.93 10.16 1.67
C GLU A 179 -9.41 8.99 2.53
N CYS A 180 -10.30 8.08 2.91
CA CYS A 180 -9.92 6.73 3.34
C CYS A 180 -10.02 5.78 2.14
N ILE A 181 -8.91 5.17 1.74
CA ILE A 181 -8.85 4.22 0.62
C ILE A 181 -8.31 2.90 1.15
N GLY A 182 -9.13 1.84 1.20
CA GLY A 182 -8.72 0.43 1.39
C GLY A 182 -7.58 0.14 2.38
N VAL A 183 -6.33 0.36 1.96
CA VAL A 183 -5.10 0.30 2.76
C VAL A 183 -5.13 1.28 3.94
N LEU A 184 -5.77 2.43 3.80
CA LEU A 184 -6.04 3.36 4.88
C LEU A 184 -7.30 2.91 5.63
N ALA A 185 -7.13 2.41 6.85
CA ALA A 185 -8.25 1.99 7.70
C ALA A 185 -8.91 3.16 8.46
N GLY A 186 -8.28 4.34 8.42
CA GLY A 186 -8.71 5.55 9.11
C GLY A 186 -7.57 6.57 9.20
N PRO A 187 -7.79 7.67 9.94
CA PRO A 187 -6.79 8.72 10.16
C PRO A 187 -5.44 8.18 10.64
N PHE A 188 -4.43 8.28 9.78
CA PHE A 188 -3.08 7.81 10.08
C PHE A 188 -3.02 6.32 10.47
N THR A 189 -3.89 5.50 9.88
CA THR A 189 -3.97 4.06 10.13
C THR A 189 -3.82 3.26 8.83
N LEU A 190 -2.87 2.33 8.78
CA LEU A 190 -2.65 1.38 7.67
C LEU A 190 -3.15 -0.02 8.01
N ASN A 191 -3.88 -0.66 7.11
CA ASN A 191 -4.15 -2.10 7.17
C ASN A 191 -2.88 -2.88 6.80
N LEU A 192 -2.58 -3.91 7.59
CA LEU A 192 -1.40 -4.75 7.40
C LEU A 192 -1.80 -6.07 6.72
N PRO A 193 -1.01 -6.56 5.75
CA PRO A 193 -1.18 -7.92 5.24
C PRO A 193 -0.96 -8.95 6.35
N VAL A 194 -1.78 -10.00 6.39
CA VAL A 194 -1.72 -11.05 7.42
C VAL A 194 -0.42 -11.85 7.43
N TRP A 195 0.31 -11.85 6.31
CA TRP A 195 1.58 -12.54 6.14
C TRP A 195 2.79 -11.72 6.59
N LEU A 196 2.60 -10.43 6.89
CA LEU A 196 3.68 -9.54 7.31
C LEU A 196 4.21 -9.94 8.70
N ASP A 197 5.52 -10.11 8.83
CA ASP A 197 6.17 -10.44 10.10
C ASP A 197 6.25 -9.19 11.00
N PHE A 198 5.13 -8.89 11.67
CA PHE A 198 4.99 -7.69 12.49
C PHE A 198 5.95 -7.67 13.68
N GLU A 199 6.20 -8.84 14.27
CA GLU A 199 7.11 -8.96 15.41
C GLU A 199 8.53 -8.57 15.01
N LYS A 200 9.04 -9.12 13.90
CA LYS A 200 10.40 -8.82 13.42
C LYS A 200 10.54 -7.40 12.85
N LEU A 201 9.51 -6.90 12.15
CA LEU A 201 9.62 -5.66 11.38
C LEU A 201 9.21 -4.39 12.16
N VAL A 202 8.34 -4.50 13.17
CA VAL A 202 7.81 -3.34 13.91
C VAL A 202 8.17 -3.40 15.39
N VAL A 203 7.91 -4.53 16.04
CA VAL A 203 8.06 -4.65 17.51
C VAL A 203 9.54 -4.83 17.89
N GLY A 204 10.26 -5.63 17.11
CA GLY A 204 11.61 -6.05 17.41
C GLY A 204 11.66 -7.08 18.53
N GLU A 205 12.85 -7.64 18.74
CA GLU A 205 13.10 -8.62 19.79
C GLU A 205 12.80 -8.00 21.17
N HIS A 206 11.90 -8.64 21.93
CA HIS A 206 11.43 -8.15 23.24
C HIS A 206 10.80 -6.74 23.24
N GLY A 207 10.39 -6.21 22.08
CA GLY A 207 9.84 -4.85 21.98
C GLY A 207 10.89 -3.74 21.88
N CYS A 208 12.17 -4.08 21.65
CA CYS A 208 13.24 -3.09 21.62
C CYS A 208 13.06 -2.06 20.49
N ASP A 209 12.62 -2.49 19.31
CA ASP A 209 12.50 -1.59 18.16
C ASP A 209 11.34 -0.61 18.37
N ILE A 210 10.19 -1.07 18.88
CA ILE A 210 9.07 -0.15 19.17
C ILE A 210 9.39 0.81 20.33
N ASP A 211 10.09 0.35 21.37
CA ASP A 211 10.51 1.22 22.46
C ASP A 211 11.49 2.28 21.95
N THR A 212 12.41 1.89 21.07
CA THR A 212 13.36 2.81 20.44
C THR A 212 12.65 3.83 19.56
N ILE A 213 11.66 3.41 18.77
CA ILE A 213 10.83 4.31 17.96
C ILE A 213 10.19 5.37 18.84
N ASN A 214 9.43 4.95 19.85
CA ASN A 214 8.59 5.87 20.62
C ASN A 214 9.35 6.69 21.67
N ASN A 215 10.52 6.23 22.14
CA ASN A 215 11.28 6.91 23.19
C ASN A 215 12.52 7.67 22.68
N GLU A 216 13.09 7.30 21.52
CA GLU A 216 14.36 7.85 21.05
C GLU A 216 14.28 8.50 19.66
N ILE A 217 13.50 7.94 18.74
CA ILE A 217 13.46 8.37 17.33
C ILE A 217 12.39 9.44 17.11
N LEU A 218 11.22 9.27 17.70
CA LEU A 218 10.08 10.16 17.49
C LEU A 218 10.07 11.33 18.47
N GLU A 219 9.42 12.41 18.05
CA GLU A 219 9.07 13.49 18.98
C GLU A 219 8.14 12.93 20.06
N SER A 220 8.39 13.28 21.32
CA SER A 220 7.72 12.72 22.50
C SER A 220 6.17 12.74 22.50
N ALA A 221 5.52 13.67 21.79
CA ALA A 221 4.06 13.75 21.66
C ALA A 221 3.50 12.95 20.46
N VAL A 222 4.36 12.31 19.66
CA VAL A 222 4.02 11.44 18.52
C VAL A 222 4.49 10.02 18.81
N ALA A 223 3.65 9.04 18.54
CA ALA A 223 3.97 7.63 18.72
C ALA A 223 3.41 6.75 17.60
N ILE A 224 4.02 5.59 17.44
CA ILE A 224 3.55 4.49 16.61
C ILE A 224 2.95 3.41 17.51
N SER A 225 1.82 2.88 17.08
CA SER A 225 1.06 1.83 17.75
C SER A 225 0.35 0.95 16.71
N TRP A 226 -0.51 0.04 17.15
CA TRP A 226 -1.28 -0.83 16.28
C TRP A 226 -2.64 -1.19 16.86
N GLU A 227 -3.52 -1.70 16.02
CA GLU A 227 -4.77 -2.33 16.45
C GLU A 227 -4.65 -3.84 16.37
N VAL A 228 -5.26 -4.51 17.34
CA VAL A 228 -5.23 -5.97 17.48
C VAL A 228 -6.63 -6.53 17.20
N SER A 229 -6.71 -7.54 16.35
CA SER A 229 -7.91 -8.37 16.15
C SER A 229 -7.52 -9.83 16.32
N ASP A 230 -8.30 -10.60 17.09
CA ASP A 230 -8.03 -12.02 17.37
C ASP A 230 -6.61 -12.30 17.89
N GLY A 231 -6.06 -11.36 18.68
CA GLY A 231 -4.71 -11.46 19.25
C GLY A 231 -3.58 -11.23 18.24
N LYS A 232 -3.90 -10.79 17.01
CA LYS A 232 -2.92 -10.46 15.97
C LYS A 232 -2.98 -8.96 15.61
N PRO A 233 -1.83 -8.32 15.33
CA PRO A 233 -1.80 -6.96 14.83
C PRO A 233 -2.39 -6.93 13.41
N VAL A 234 -3.39 -6.08 13.19
CA VAL A 234 -4.08 -5.95 11.89
C VAL A 234 -3.88 -4.59 11.25
N ARG A 235 -3.55 -3.57 12.05
CA ARG A 235 -3.35 -2.21 11.57
C ARG A 235 -2.20 -1.54 12.28
N LEU A 236 -1.41 -0.76 11.55
CA LEU A 236 -0.39 0.13 12.10
C LEU A 236 -0.97 1.54 12.21
N VAL A 237 -0.73 2.20 13.35
CA VAL A 237 -1.30 3.52 13.67
C VAL A 237 -0.18 4.48 14.01
N VAL A 238 -0.22 5.68 13.45
CA VAL A 238 0.64 6.81 13.86
C VAL A 238 -0.26 7.86 14.49
N GLY A 239 0.14 8.44 15.63
CA GLY A 239 -0.75 9.35 16.34
C GLY A 239 -0.13 10.10 17.49
N PHE A 240 -0.97 10.88 18.15
CA PHE A 240 -0.60 11.63 19.35
C PHE A 240 -0.76 10.75 20.59
N ASN A 241 0.26 10.72 21.44
CA ASN A 241 0.21 10.13 22.78
C ASN A 241 0.04 11.20 23.89
N ASP A 242 0.08 12.49 23.52
CA ASP A 242 -0.14 13.65 24.40
C ASP A 242 -1.17 14.61 23.77
N GLY A 243 -2.42 14.49 24.22
CA GLY A 243 -3.56 15.27 23.71
C GLY A 243 -3.37 16.80 23.78
N PRO A 244 -2.94 17.38 24.92
CA PRO A 244 -2.62 18.81 25.01
C PRO A 244 -1.67 19.33 23.93
N ARG A 245 -0.62 18.56 23.61
CA ARG A 245 0.42 18.95 22.63
C ARG A 245 0.01 18.71 21.18
N SER A 246 -1.07 17.97 20.93
CA SER A 246 -1.56 17.64 19.57
C SER A 246 -2.00 18.85 18.75
N SER A 247 -2.22 20.00 19.39
CA SER A 247 -2.60 21.26 18.72
C SER A 247 -1.39 22.10 18.30
N LEU A 248 -0.17 21.74 18.72
CA LEU A 248 1.04 22.47 18.38
C LEU A 248 1.43 22.19 16.92
N PRO A 249 1.63 23.24 16.07
CA PRO A 249 1.96 23.04 14.65
C PRO A 249 3.20 22.17 14.42
N ALA A 250 4.22 22.28 15.25
CA ALA A 250 5.45 21.47 15.14
C ALA A 250 5.18 19.97 15.39
N VAL A 251 4.29 19.63 16.32
CA VAL A 251 3.92 18.23 16.63
C VAL A 251 3.05 17.66 15.51
N GLN A 252 2.12 18.46 14.97
CA GLN A 252 1.31 18.10 13.81
C GLN A 252 2.16 17.84 12.56
N GLN A 253 3.12 18.72 12.28
CA GLN A 253 4.07 18.54 11.19
C GLN A 253 4.88 17.25 11.38
N CYS A 254 5.39 16.99 12.60
CA CYS A 254 6.11 15.76 12.91
C CYS A 254 5.23 14.51 12.68
N LEU A 255 3.97 14.52 13.12
CA LEU A 255 3.04 13.42 12.87
C LEU A 255 2.87 13.15 11.37
N PHE A 256 2.68 14.19 10.57
CA PHE A 256 2.51 14.06 9.12
C PHE A 256 3.78 13.52 8.45
N GLU A 257 4.95 13.98 8.86
CA GLU A 257 6.22 13.49 8.35
C GLU A 257 6.46 12.02 8.67
N VAL A 258 6.21 11.61 9.91
CA VAL A 258 6.29 10.21 10.34
C VAL A 258 5.29 9.35 9.57
N TRP A 259 4.10 9.87 9.32
CA TRP A 259 3.11 9.19 8.49
C TRP A 259 3.60 8.93 7.07
N CYS A 260 4.19 9.93 6.41
CA CYS A 260 4.78 9.76 5.09
C CYS A 260 5.89 8.69 5.10
N ASP A 261 6.76 8.73 6.10
CA ASP A 261 7.86 7.78 6.26
C ASP A 261 7.33 6.35 6.51
N VAL A 262 6.26 6.21 7.30
CA VAL A 262 5.58 4.92 7.55
C VAL A 262 4.91 4.36 6.29
N VAL A 263 4.26 5.20 5.47
CA VAL A 263 3.66 4.77 4.19
C VAL A 263 4.74 4.32 3.20
N ALA A 264 5.87 5.03 3.14
CA ALA A 264 7.00 4.66 2.29
C ALA A 264 7.65 3.34 2.75
N TRP A 265 7.87 3.18 4.06
CA TRP A 265 8.31 1.93 4.67
C TRP A 265 7.36 0.78 4.35
N PHE A 266 6.05 0.99 4.49
CA PHE A 266 5.02 0.00 4.18
C PHE A 266 5.14 -0.51 2.74
N CYS A 267 5.30 0.39 1.78
CA CYS A 267 5.51 0.01 0.37
C CYS A 267 6.75 -0.89 0.20
N SER A 268 7.85 -0.57 0.89
CA SER A 268 9.08 -1.36 0.83
C SER A 268 8.89 -2.76 1.41
N VAL A 269 8.28 -2.88 2.60
CA VAL A 269 8.09 -4.20 3.22
C VAL A 269 7.06 -5.05 2.50
N VAL A 270 6.02 -4.43 1.91
CA VAL A 270 5.08 -5.16 1.06
C VAL A 270 5.77 -5.71 -0.19
N MET A 271 6.75 -5.00 -0.74
CA MET A 271 7.58 -5.52 -1.83
C MET A 271 8.59 -6.60 -1.39
N GLY A 272 8.62 -6.94 -0.10
CA GLY A 272 9.46 -7.97 0.49
C GLY A 272 10.76 -7.46 1.11
N ALA A 273 10.96 -6.14 1.22
CA ALA A 273 12.16 -5.61 1.87
C ALA A 273 12.18 -5.99 3.37
N PRO A 274 13.27 -6.57 3.89
CA PRO A 274 13.37 -7.01 5.29
C PRO A 274 13.73 -5.86 6.25
N PHE A 275 13.44 -4.62 5.89
CA PHE A 275 13.93 -3.44 6.59
C PHE A 275 13.01 -3.07 7.77
N ARG A 276 13.54 -3.17 8.99
CA ARG A 276 12.79 -2.87 10.22
C ARG A 276 12.41 -1.39 10.30
N LEU A 277 11.22 -1.11 10.84
CA LEU A 277 10.67 0.25 10.92
C LEU A 277 11.57 1.20 11.72
N ALA A 278 12.14 0.76 12.84
CA ALA A 278 13.03 1.59 13.66
C ALA A 278 14.28 2.02 12.89
N ALA A 279 14.90 1.10 12.15
CA ALA A 279 16.07 1.40 11.34
C ALA A 279 15.72 2.29 10.14
N TYR A 280 14.57 2.07 9.51
CA TYR A 280 14.06 2.91 8.43
C TYR A 280 13.83 4.36 8.88
N LEU A 281 13.10 4.57 9.98
CA LEU A 281 12.78 5.90 10.50
C LEU A 281 14.05 6.67 10.90
N ARG A 282 15.01 5.99 11.54
CA ARG A 282 16.30 6.61 11.87
C ARG A 282 17.08 7.00 10.62
N ALA A 283 17.09 6.12 9.60
CA ALA A 283 17.79 6.38 8.35
C ALA A 283 17.20 7.59 7.61
N ILE A 284 15.88 7.65 7.46
CA ILE A 284 15.22 8.71 6.67
C ILE A 284 15.34 10.08 7.36
N GLN A 285 15.20 10.15 8.69
CA GLN A 285 15.37 11.40 9.44
C GLN A 285 16.79 11.97 9.30
N VAL A 286 17.79 11.11 9.14
CA VAL A 286 19.20 11.52 9.05
C VAL A 286 19.63 11.84 7.62
N VAL A 287 19.20 11.02 6.65
CA VAL A 287 19.59 11.15 5.24
C VAL A 287 18.75 12.21 4.54
N ASN A 288 17.52 12.43 4.98
CA ASN A 288 16.56 13.25 4.25
C ASN A 288 15.72 14.22 5.11
N PRO A 289 16.34 15.05 5.98
CA PRO A 289 15.61 15.87 6.95
C PRO A 289 14.81 17.04 6.35
N LEU A 290 15.03 17.39 5.08
CA LEU A 290 14.50 18.60 4.45
C LEU A 290 13.68 18.35 3.18
N MET A 291 13.37 17.08 2.85
CA MET A 291 12.54 16.79 1.69
C MET A 291 11.07 17.07 2.00
N ASP A 292 10.39 17.60 0.99
CA ASP A 292 8.93 17.68 0.99
C ASP A 292 8.37 16.25 0.98
N ARG A 293 7.77 15.84 2.10
CA ARG A 293 7.29 14.48 2.30
C ARG A 293 5.85 14.41 1.83
N THR A 294 5.59 13.62 0.80
CA THR A 294 4.24 13.30 0.35
C THR A 294 4.02 11.79 0.48
N PRO A 295 2.95 11.33 1.14
CA PRO A 295 2.70 9.91 1.28
C PRO A 295 2.22 9.35 -0.06
N ASP A 296 2.89 8.32 -0.58
CA ASP A 296 2.45 7.62 -1.80
C ASP A 296 1.35 6.60 -1.48
N VAL A 297 0.19 7.13 -1.08
CA VAL A 297 -0.98 6.32 -0.68
C VAL A 297 -1.51 5.48 -1.84
N GLN A 298 -1.40 5.97 -3.08
CA GLN A 298 -1.85 5.23 -4.27
C GLN A 298 -0.99 3.99 -4.50
N LYS A 299 0.34 4.12 -4.40
CA LYS A 299 1.24 2.96 -4.48
C LYS A 299 1.00 2.00 -3.32
N ALA A 300 0.87 2.49 -2.09
CA ALA A 300 0.55 1.67 -0.93
C ALA A 300 -0.75 0.88 -1.14
N GLN A 301 -1.79 1.54 -1.67
CA GLN A 301 -3.07 0.92 -1.99
C GLN A 301 -2.95 -0.17 -3.05
N SER A 302 -2.22 0.10 -4.13
CA SER A 302 -1.98 -0.85 -5.22
C SER A 302 -1.25 -2.09 -4.70
N LEU A 303 -0.15 -1.89 -3.97
CA LEU A 303 0.65 -2.97 -3.38
C LEU A 303 -0.15 -3.80 -2.37
N TRP A 304 -0.93 -3.14 -1.51
CA TRP A 304 -1.78 -3.82 -0.56
C TRP A 304 -2.82 -4.71 -1.27
N GLN A 305 -3.49 -4.19 -2.32
CA GLN A 305 -4.45 -4.99 -3.10
C GLN A 305 -3.81 -6.18 -3.81
N GLN A 306 -2.64 -5.98 -4.42
CA GLN A 306 -1.88 -7.08 -5.03
C GLN A 306 -1.51 -8.13 -3.99
N SER A 307 -1.07 -7.69 -2.80
CA SER A 307 -0.72 -8.60 -1.71
C SER A 307 -1.91 -9.37 -1.13
N LEU A 308 -3.14 -8.84 -1.27
CA LEU A 308 -4.35 -9.58 -0.90
C LEU A 308 -4.75 -10.61 -1.97
N ALA A 309 -4.55 -10.28 -3.25
CA ALA A 309 -4.86 -11.19 -4.35
C ALA A 309 -3.85 -12.34 -4.44
N GLU A 310 -2.56 -12.05 -4.18
CA GLU A 310 -1.43 -12.96 -4.36
C GLU A 310 -0.66 -13.17 -3.05
N GLY A 311 -1.37 -13.33 -1.94
CA GLY A 311 -0.78 -13.38 -0.59
C GLY A 311 0.38 -14.37 -0.45
N ASP A 312 0.25 -15.57 -0.99
CA ASP A 312 1.31 -16.60 -0.91
C ASP A 312 2.57 -16.19 -1.68
N LEU A 313 2.41 -15.52 -2.83
CA LEU A 313 3.55 -15.04 -3.63
C LEU A 313 4.32 -13.95 -2.86
N PHE A 314 3.59 -12.98 -2.31
CA PHE A 314 4.17 -11.90 -1.52
C PHE A 314 4.83 -12.43 -0.25
N ALA A 315 4.17 -13.35 0.47
CA ALA A 315 4.74 -14.00 1.64
C ALA A 315 5.99 -14.84 1.30
N SER A 316 5.99 -15.54 0.16
CA SER A 316 7.16 -16.29 -0.30
C SER A 316 8.33 -15.38 -0.64
N ARG A 317 8.08 -14.29 -1.39
CA ARG A 317 9.10 -13.30 -1.74
C ARG A 317 9.69 -12.62 -0.51
N ALA A 318 8.84 -12.24 0.45
CA ALA A 318 9.29 -11.64 1.70
C ALA A 318 10.19 -12.59 2.50
N ARG A 319 9.84 -13.88 2.56
CA ARG A 319 10.69 -14.91 3.20
C ARG A 319 12.02 -15.10 2.47
N GLU A 320 12.00 -15.23 1.14
CA GLU A 320 13.22 -15.38 0.33
C GLU A 320 14.18 -14.20 0.55
N LEU A 321 13.66 -12.96 0.48
CA LEU A 321 14.48 -11.76 0.68
C LEU A 321 14.96 -11.64 2.12
N GLN A 322 14.18 -12.11 3.11
CA GLN A 322 14.61 -12.16 4.50
C GLN A 322 15.72 -13.18 4.73
N GLU A 323 15.60 -14.39 4.18
CA GLU A 323 16.64 -15.42 4.25
C GLU A 323 17.92 -14.94 3.56
N TYR A 324 17.78 -14.29 2.40
CA TYR A 324 18.88 -13.70 1.66
C TYR A 324 19.57 -12.58 2.46
N PHE A 325 18.79 -11.72 3.11
CA PHE A 325 19.32 -10.69 4.01
C PHE A 325 20.03 -11.30 5.23
N ASP A 326 19.44 -12.30 5.87
CA ASP A 326 20.02 -12.95 7.05
C ASP A 326 21.32 -13.69 6.69
N PHE A 327 21.40 -14.28 5.49
CA PHE A 327 22.59 -14.96 4.97
C PHE A 327 23.77 -14.01 4.76
N TRP A 328 23.55 -12.86 4.10
CA TRP A 328 24.63 -11.92 3.76
C TRP A 328 24.93 -10.89 4.84
N SER A 329 24.00 -10.67 5.78
CA SER A 329 24.15 -9.67 6.86
C SER A 329 25.47 -9.77 7.64
N PRO A 330 25.94 -10.96 8.08
CA PRO A 330 27.18 -11.06 8.85
C PRO A 330 28.41 -10.57 8.07
N MET A 331 28.53 -10.97 6.81
CA MET A 331 29.63 -10.56 5.93
C MET A 331 29.60 -9.04 5.70
N ILE A 332 28.43 -8.47 5.39
CA ILE A 332 28.32 -7.01 5.19
C ILE A 332 28.68 -6.27 6.47
N ARG A 333 28.24 -6.76 7.64
CA ARG A 333 28.60 -6.18 8.94
C ARG A 333 30.10 -6.20 9.19
N GLU A 334 30.82 -7.22 8.74
CA GLU A 334 32.28 -7.25 8.83
C GLU A 334 32.92 -6.22 7.89
N VAL A 335 32.45 -6.12 6.65
CA VAL A 335 33.00 -5.19 5.65
C VAL A 335 32.80 -3.73 6.07
N ILE A 336 31.64 -3.35 6.62
CA ILE A 336 31.37 -1.95 7.01
C ILE A 336 32.17 -1.48 8.23
N GLN A 337 32.79 -2.40 8.99
CA GLN A 337 33.73 -2.04 10.07
C GLN A 337 35.12 -1.64 9.52
N GLN A 338 35.39 -1.88 8.23
CA GLN A 338 36.64 -1.48 7.60
C GLN A 338 36.77 0.05 7.48
N PRO A 339 38.01 0.56 7.29
CA PRO A 339 38.24 1.99 7.11
C PRO A 339 37.45 2.62 5.97
N LEU A 340 37.36 3.95 6.01
CA LEU A 340 36.66 4.73 4.98
C LEU A 340 37.30 4.56 3.59
N GLY A 341 36.47 4.34 2.57
CA GLY A 341 36.89 4.00 1.21
C GLY A 341 36.96 2.49 0.98
N VAL A 342 37.55 1.74 1.92
CA VAL A 342 37.73 0.28 1.80
C VAL A 342 36.39 -0.46 1.87
N ALA A 343 35.53 -0.07 2.81
CA ALA A 343 34.19 -0.66 2.94
C ALA A 343 33.34 -0.41 1.69
N GLU A 344 33.34 0.83 1.18
CA GLU A 344 32.60 1.24 -0.02
C GLU A 344 33.06 0.46 -1.26
N GLU A 345 34.37 0.36 -1.47
CA GLU A 345 34.95 -0.37 -2.61
C GLU A 345 34.72 -1.88 -2.49
N GLY A 346 34.87 -2.45 -1.29
CA GLY A 346 34.63 -3.87 -1.04
C GLY A 346 33.18 -4.26 -1.31
N ILE A 347 32.21 -3.48 -0.82
CA ILE A 347 30.79 -3.71 -1.07
C ILE A 347 30.45 -3.50 -2.55
N ALA A 348 30.95 -2.42 -3.16
CA ALA A 348 30.75 -2.16 -4.58
C ALA A 348 31.29 -3.30 -5.46
N GLY A 349 32.49 -3.81 -5.14
CA GLY A 349 33.10 -4.95 -5.81
C GLY A 349 32.27 -6.23 -5.66
N TRP A 350 31.77 -6.53 -4.46
CA TRP A 350 30.90 -7.69 -4.22
C TRP A 350 29.55 -7.60 -4.94
N ILE A 351 28.96 -6.40 -5.03
CA ILE A 351 27.73 -6.20 -5.80
C ILE A 351 28.02 -6.36 -7.30
N CYS A 352 29.05 -5.70 -7.81
CA CYS A 352 29.39 -5.71 -9.23
C CYS A 352 30.01 -7.02 -9.73
N SER A 353 30.45 -7.91 -8.83
CA SER A 353 30.91 -9.25 -9.23
C SER A 353 29.78 -10.15 -9.72
N GLU A 354 28.53 -9.76 -9.49
CA GLU A 354 27.37 -10.47 -9.99
C GLU A 354 26.98 -9.97 -11.39
N GLU A 355 26.83 -10.90 -12.33
CA GLU A 355 26.47 -10.57 -13.71
C GLU A 355 24.96 -10.37 -13.87
N ASP A 356 24.16 -11.13 -13.12
CA ASP A 356 22.70 -11.03 -13.15
C ASP A 356 22.20 -9.73 -12.47
N LEU A 357 21.33 -9.00 -13.18
CA LEU A 357 20.86 -7.69 -12.73
C LEU A 357 19.92 -7.78 -11.52
N ASP A 358 19.08 -8.83 -11.46
CA ASP A 358 18.15 -9.02 -10.33
C ASP A 358 18.94 -9.36 -9.06
N GLU A 359 19.88 -10.29 -9.17
CA GLU A 359 20.76 -10.68 -8.07
C GLU A 359 21.66 -9.52 -7.63
N ARG A 360 22.21 -8.73 -8.56
CA ARG A 360 22.94 -7.49 -8.25
C ARG A 360 22.06 -6.50 -7.48
N THR A 361 20.79 -6.37 -7.86
CA THR A 361 19.83 -5.51 -7.18
C THR A 361 19.52 -6.02 -5.77
N LYS A 362 19.35 -7.34 -5.59
CA LYS A 362 19.20 -7.97 -4.27
C LYS A 362 20.41 -7.69 -3.38
N ARG A 363 21.63 -7.91 -3.88
CA ARG A 363 22.89 -7.60 -3.15
C ARG A 363 22.97 -6.14 -2.74
N PHE A 364 22.67 -5.23 -3.67
CA PHE A 364 22.64 -3.79 -3.37
C PHE A 364 21.66 -3.46 -2.23
N ASN A 365 20.43 -3.99 -2.29
CA ASN A 365 19.43 -3.74 -1.26
C ASN A 365 19.88 -4.29 0.11
N VAL A 366 20.45 -5.50 0.16
CA VAL A 366 20.98 -6.04 1.41
C VAL A 366 22.11 -5.17 1.96
N ALA A 367 23.10 -4.82 1.12
CA ALA A 367 24.21 -3.98 1.56
C ALA A 367 23.73 -2.64 2.12
N ARG A 368 22.81 -1.97 1.39
CA ARG A 368 22.20 -0.71 1.82
C ARG A 368 21.50 -0.87 3.17
N ASP A 369 20.62 -1.86 3.29
CA ASP A 369 19.74 -2.01 4.46
C ASP A 369 20.53 -2.47 5.69
N VAL A 370 21.53 -3.35 5.53
CA VAL A 370 22.46 -3.74 6.61
C VAL A 370 23.27 -2.54 7.07
N TRP A 371 23.83 -1.76 6.14
CA TRP A 371 24.66 -0.61 6.52
C TRP A 371 23.83 0.45 7.24
N LEU A 372 22.65 0.81 6.71
CA LEU A 372 21.76 1.78 7.36
C LEU A 372 21.27 1.31 8.74
N SER A 373 21.10 0.00 8.95
CA SER A 373 20.66 -0.56 10.23
C SER A 373 21.81 -0.90 11.20
N SER A 374 23.07 -0.76 10.77
CA SER A 374 24.23 -1.19 11.56
C SER A 374 24.64 -0.24 12.69
N SER A 375 24.17 1.02 12.64
CA SER A 375 24.61 2.07 13.57
C SER A 375 23.46 3.02 13.88
N SER A 376 23.45 3.52 15.12
CA SER A 376 22.62 4.65 15.53
C SER A 376 23.31 6.01 15.32
N ASP A 377 24.61 6.04 14.97
CA ASP A 377 25.34 7.29 14.74
C ASP A 377 24.88 7.97 13.44
N PRO A 378 24.35 9.21 13.51
CA PRO A 378 23.94 9.96 12.32
C PRO A 378 25.05 10.14 11.29
N LYS A 379 26.33 10.16 11.68
CA LYS A 379 27.45 10.25 10.73
C LYS A 379 27.59 8.96 9.92
N ALA A 380 27.52 7.81 10.59
CA ALA A 380 27.57 6.51 9.92
C ALA A 380 26.38 6.31 8.97
N ILE A 381 25.17 6.68 9.41
CA ILE A 381 23.95 6.61 8.60
C ILE A 381 24.05 7.54 7.38
N ARG A 382 24.50 8.80 7.53
CA ARG A 382 24.72 9.71 6.39
C ARG A 382 25.73 9.16 5.39
N ARG A 383 26.82 8.55 5.87
CA ARG A 383 27.83 7.91 5.03
C ARG A 383 27.21 6.79 4.21
N ALA A 384 26.48 5.87 4.85
CA ALA A 384 25.79 4.78 4.19
C ALA A 384 24.77 5.29 3.15
N GLY A 385 23.96 6.29 3.51
CA GLY A 385 22.99 6.91 2.60
C GLY A 385 23.65 7.55 1.37
N LYS A 386 24.74 8.32 1.57
CA LYS A 386 25.48 8.95 0.48
C LYS A 386 26.13 7.92 -0.45
N TRP A 387 26.70 6.86 0.12
CA TRP A 387 27.25 5.75 -0.66
C TRP A 387 26.15 5.10 -1.51
N ALA A 388 25.01 4.75 -0.93
CA ALA A 388 23.92 4.10 -1.64
C ALA A 388 23.39 4.95 -2.81
N GLN A 389 23.24 6.27 -2.61
CA GLN A 389 22.83 7.20 -3.67
C GLN A 389 23.87 7.27 -4.80
N THR A 390 25.15 7.38 -4.45
CA THR A 390 26.24 7.46 -5.43
C THR A 390 26.37 6.16 -6.23
N PHE A 391 26.24 5.02 -5.55
CA PHE A 391 26.31 3.70 -6.17
C PHE A 391 25.14 3.47 -7.13
N LEU A 392 23.90 3.79 -6.71
CA LEU A 392 22.71 3.72 -7.57
C LEU A 392 22.87 4.52 -8.87
N ALA A 393 23.37 5.75 -8.76
CA ALA A 393 23.63 6.61 -9.92
C ALA A 393 24.67 6.03 -10.89
N THR A 394 25.56 5.17 -10.39
CA THR A 394 26.62 4.52 -11.19
C THR A 394 26.09 3.28 -11.93
N ILE A 395 25.18 2.52 -11.31
CA ILE A 395 24.61 1.29 -11.90
C ILE A 395 23.37 1.55 -12.77
N GLN A 396 22.72 2.70 -12.62
CA GLN A 396 21.63 3.17 -13.49
C GLN A 396 22.02 4.50 -14.15
N PRO A 397 23.00 4.52 -15.09
CA PRO A 397 23.26 5.72 -15.86
C PRO A 397 21.98 6.07 -16.62
N SER A 398 21.47 7.28 -16.39
CA SER A 398 20.24 7.83 -16.97
C SER A 398 20.10 7.42 -18.44
N ALA A 399 19.05 6.62 -18.71
CA ALA A 399 18.61 6.20 -20.05
C ALA A 399 18.03 7.37 -20.84
#